data_AF-Q6FL63-F1
#
_entry.id   AF-Q6FL63-F1
#
_cell.length_a   1.000
_cell.length_b   1.000
_cell.length_c   1.000
_cell.angle_alpha   90.00
_cell.angle_beta   90.00
_cell.angle_gamma   90.00
#
_symmetry.space_group_name_H-M   'P 1'
#
loop_
_entity.id
_entity.type
_entity.pdbx_description
1 polymer ?
#
loop_
_entity_poly.entity_id
_entity_poly.type
_entity_poly.pdbx_seq_one_letter_code
_entity_poly.pdbx_strand_id
1 'polypeptide(L)'
;MSLHDYLLKEYGPSDRKKKSKKVDSKSTAQKPNNEDVNSNANNPLRDNSEKSLWLSHGVNNIPGAPLSDNLTNKQKNGINIEPPSRTVLEPKTHNIETVFRNAQGHKIDVEAKTLDSDSGKRNSQEERIRILNMGEIQLAGLDGVSTISSKYTAEIRDNDPATEFDHNKGVNHQKISPLGRKLYAGTATENRFGILPGNKWDGVDRSNGYEKKWFKRQGELAESKIQEFTNSEDY
;
A
#
# COMPACT_ATOMS: atom_id res chain seq x y z
N MET A 1 -29.72 -10.30 7.38
CA MET A 1 -29.08 -9.42 6.39
C MET A 1 -27.57 -9.69 6.42
N SER A 2 -26.91 -9.84 5.27
CA SER A 2 -25.44 -9.99 5.20
C SER A 2 -24.75 -8.67 5.56
N LEU A 3 -23.53 -8.72 6.12
CA LEU A 3 -22.70 -7.52 6.36
C LEU A 3 -22.51 -6.71 5.08
N HIS A 4 -22.35 -7.39 3.93
CA HIS A 4 -22.24 -6.75 2.63
C HIS A 4 -23.50 -5.96 2.27
N ASP A 5 -24.68 -6.54 2.54
CA ASP A 5 -26.00 -5.93 2.30
C ASP A 5 -26.22 -4.68 3.17
N TYR A 6 -25.79 -4.73 4.43
CA TYR A 6 -25.84 -3.57 5.33
C TYR A 6 -24.93 -2.44 4.84
N LEU A 7 -23.69 -2.75 4.45
CA LEU A 7 -22.74 -1.75 3.93
C LEU A 7 -23.19 -1.16 2.59
N LEU A 8 -23.79 -1.95 1.69
CA LEU A 8 -24.32 -1.45 0.42
C LEU A 8 -25.54 -0.55 0.63
N LYS A 9 -26.36 -0.84 1.62
CA LYS A 9 -27.54 -0.01 1.95
C LYS A 9 -27.15 1.31 2.62
N GLU A 10 -26.19 1.28 3.55
CA GLU A 10 -25.73 2.48 4.28
C GLU A 10 -24.76 3.34 3.48
N TYR A 11 -23.86 2.72 2.71
CA TYR A 11 -22.75 3.42 2.04
C TYR A 11 -22.68 3.18 0.54
N GLY A 12 -23.57 2.36 -0.03
CA GLY A 12 -23.61 2.14 -1.47
C GLY A 12 -24.02 3.39 -2.23
N PRO A 13 -23.62 3.50 -3.51
CA PRO A 13 -23.97 4.64 -4.34
C PRO A 13 -25.49 4.75 -4.46
N SER A 14 -26.07 5.76 -3.79
CA SER A 14 -27.47 6.12 -3.98
C SER A 14 -27.73 6.42 -5.46
N ASP A 15 -28.67 5.70 -6.06
CA ASP A 15 -29.20 5.94 -7.41
C ASP A 15 -29.84 7.34 -7.50
N ARG A 16 -29.00 8.36 -7.60
CA ARG A 16 -29.44 9.69 -7.97
C ARG A 16 -29.70 9.68 -9.48
N LYS A 17 -30.99 9.58 -9.82
CA LYS A 17 -31.54 9.83 -11.16
C LYS A 17 -30.76 10.98 -11.83
N LYS A 18 -29.96 10.64 -12.84
CA LYS A 18 -29.25 11.61 -13.69
C LYS A 18 -30.30 12.50 -14.37
N LYS A 19 -30.46 13.75 -13.90
CA LYS A 19 -30.99 14.82 -14.74
C LYS A 19 -29.92 15.15 -15.78
N SER A 20 -30.23 14.89 -17.04
CA SER A 20 -29.44 15.30 -18.20
C SER A 20 -29.28 16.83 -18.20
N LYS A 21 -28.03 17.32 -18.18
CA LYS A 21 -27.70 18.69 -18.57
C LYS A 21 -26.93 18.61 -19.89
N LYS A 22 -27.45 19.34 -20.88
CA LYS A 22 -26.86 19.56 -22.21
C LYS A 22 -25.39 19.94 -22.12
N VAL A 23 -24.59 19.30 -22.96
CA VAL A 23 -23.19 19.64 -23.26
C VAL A 23 -23.21 20.73 -24.32
N ASP A 24 -22.65 21.90 -24.01
CA ASP A 24 -22.19 22.84 -25.03
C ASP A 24 -20.69 22.60 -25.22
N SER A 25 -20.35 22.15 -26.43
CA SER A 25 -18.99 21.90 -26.89
C SER A 25 -18.40 23.20 -27.44
N LYS A 26 -17.23 23.59 -26.93
CA LYS A 26 -16.33 24.53 -27.62
C LYS A 26 -14.92 23.94 -27.58
N SER A 27 -14.53 23.43 -28.73
CA SER A 27 -13.19 22.95 -29.07
C SER A 27 -12.19 24.10 -29.14
N THR A 28 -11.01 23.92 -28.54
CA THR A 28 -9.77 24.53 -29.03
C THR A 28 -8.67 23.50 -28.86
N ALA A 29 -8.26 22.91 -29.99
CA ALA A 29 -7.12 22.01 -30.09
C ALA A 29 -5.85 22.83 -30.37
N GLN A 30 -4.77 22.55 -29.66
CA GLN A 30 -3.40 22.94 -30.04
C GLN A 30 -2.49 21.71 -29.91
N LYS A 31 -2.05 21.19 -31.05
CA LYS A 31 -0.73 20.55 -31.30
C LYS A 31 0.16 21.65 -31.92
N PRO A 32 1.52 21.61 -31.98
CA PRO A 32 2.37 20.44 -32.33
C PRO A 32 3.74 20.46 -31.56
N ASN A 33 4.67 19.50 -31.67
CA ASN A 33 5.67 19.33 -32.73
C ASN A 33 6.55 18.11 -32.39
N ASN A 34 6.88 17.31 -33.42
CA ASN A 34 7.92 16.28 -33.39
C ASN A 34 9.25 16.91 -33.83
N GLU A 35 10.36 16.52 -33.20
CA GLU A 35 11.71 16.61 -33.78
C GLU A 35 12.42 15.27 -33.55
N ASP A 36 12.64 14.55 -34.65
CA ASP A 36 13.53 13.40 -34.75
C ASP A 36 14.96 13.89 -35.04
N VAL A 37 15.95 13.43 -34.28
CA VAL A 37 17.38 13.55 -34.63
C VAL A 37 18.08 12.21 -34.42
N ASN A 38 18.91 11.89 -35.40
CA ASN A 38 19.30 10.58 -35.90
C ASN A 38 20.71 10.14 -35.44
N SER A 39 20.88 8.81 -35.34
CA SER A 39 22.07 7.95 -35.60
C SER A 39 23.51 8.37 -35.25
N ASN A 40 24.19 7.50 -34.47
CA ASN A 40 25.53 6.88 -34.68
C ASN A 40 26.11 6.43 -33.32
N ALA A 41 26.98 5.44 -33.13
CA ALA A 41 27.52 4.31 -33.89
C ALA A 41 28.31 3.42 -32.90
N ASN A 42 28.25 2.10 -33.08
CA ASN A 42 29.29 1.07 -32.92
C ASN A 42 30.26 1.08 -31.70
N ASN A 43 30.24 0.04 -30.86
CA ASN A 43 31.29 -1.00 -30.80
C ASN A 43 31.08 -2.04 -29.65
N PRO A 44 31.64 -3.26 -29.76
CA PRO A 44 31.05 -4.48 -29.22
C PRO A 44 31.87 -5.21 -28.12
N LEU A 45 31.21 -6.21 -27.50
CA LEU A 45 31.74 -7.39 -26.80
C LEU A 45 32.63 -7.18 -25.56
N ARG A 46 32.08 -7.46 -24.37
CA ARG A 46 32.80 -8.21 -23.33
C ARG A 46 31.84 -8.93 -22.37
N ASP A 47 32.18 -10.20 -22.18
CA ASP A 47 31.54 -11.25 -21.39
C ASP A 47 31.59 -11.01 -19.87
N ASN A 48 30.78 -11.78 -19.13
CA ASN A 48 30.86 -12.14 -17.71
C ASN A 48 29.69 -11.68 -16.80
N SER A 49 28.82 -12.67 -16.52
CA SER A 49 28.33 -13.06 -15.18
C SER A 49 27.67 -12.02 -14.26
N GLU A 50 26.39 -12.32 -13.96
CA GLU A 50 25.67 -11.96 -12.73
C GLU A 50 25.29 -10.49 -12.48
N LYS A 51 23.97 -10.32 -12.22
CA LYS A 51 23.32 -9.25 -11.43
C LYS A 51 22.64 -8.11 -12.21
N SER A 52 21.38 -7.90 -11.81
CA SER A 52 20.54 -6.71 -11.96
C SER A 52 19.91 -6.45 -13.33
N LEU A 53 18.84 -7.19 -13.59
CA LEU A 53 17.77 -6.75 -14.49
C LEU A 53 16.89 -5.77 -13.68
N TRP A 54 17.00 -4.47 -14.00
CA TRP A 54 16.11 -3.37 -13.61
C TRP A 54 16.19 -2.90 -12.14
N LEU A 55 17.16 -2.03 -11.83
CA LEU A 55 17.11 -1.16 -10.65
C LEU A 55 16.92 0.29 -11.09
N SER A 56 15.66 0.72 -11.10
CA SER A 56 15.22 2.08 -11.40
C SER A 56 15.65 3.04 -10.29
N HIS A 57 16.05 4.25 -10.70
CA HIS A 57 16.44 5.37 -9.84
C HIS A 57 15.45 5.60 -8.67
N GLY A 58 15.94 5.59 -7.42
CA GLY A 58 15.29 6.30 -6.31
C GLY A 58 14.97 5.56 -5.00
N VAL A 59 15.27 4.26 -4.83
CA VAL A 59 14.91 3.52 -3.61
C VAL A 59 16.09 3.28 -2.66
N ASN A 60 15.98 3.86 -1.46
CA ASN A 60 16.90 3.73 -0.34
C ASN A 60 16.83 2.32 0.25
N ASN A 61 17.86 1.50 0.03
CA ASN A 61 18.06 0.24 0.76
C ASN A 61 18.43 0.53 2.22
N ILE A 62 17.69 -0.04 3.17
CA ILE A 62 18.07 -0.10 4.58
C ILE A 62 18.63 -1.51 4.85
N PRO A 63 19.91 -1.66 5.25
CA PRO A 63 20.42 -2.92 5.75
C PRO A 63 19.98 -3.12 7.21
N GLY A 64 19.32 -4.25 7.52
CA GLY A 64 19.33 -4.78 8.90
C GLY A 64 18.03 -4.81 9.70
N ALA A 65 16.83 -4.83 9.09
CA ALA A 65 15.61 -5.15 9.85
C ALA A 65 15.35 -6.67 9.82
N PRO A 66 15.26 -7.36 10.99
CA PRO A 66 14.87 -8.76 11.04
C PRO A 66 13.38 -8.90 10.72
N LEU A 67 13.04 -9.71 9.71
CA LEU A 67 11.67 -10.16 9.45
C LEU A 67 11.19 -10.98 10.64
N SER A 68 10.14 -10.55 11.34
CA SER A 68 9.47 -11.37 12.36
C SER A 68 8.38 -12.24 11.72
N ASP A 69 8.56 -13.55 11.80
CA ASP A 69 7.59 -14.57 11.35
C ASP A 69 6.43 -14.69 12.35
N ASN A 70 5.43 -13.82 12.24
CA ASN A 70 4.16 -13.97 12.95
C ASN A 70 2.98 -13.83 11.98
N LEU A 71 2.82 -14.84 11.12
CA LEU A 71 1.63 -14.99 10.28
C LEU A 71 1.04 -16.40 10.44
N THR A 72 0.27 -16.61 11.50
CA THR A 72 -0.59 -17.79 11.61
C THR A 72 -2.01 -17.38 12.02
N ASN A 73 -2.99 -17.99 11.35
CA ASN A 73 -4.41 -18.06 11.68
C ASN A 73 -5.28 -16.84 11.33
N LYS A 74 -5.58 -16.69 10.03
CA LYS A 74 -6.81 -16.02 9.59
C LYS A 74 -7.59 -16.93 8.64
N GLN A 75 -8.67 -17.50 9.16
CA GLN A 75 -9.64 -18.30 8.42
C GLN A 75 -10.21 -17.45 7.27
N LYS A 76 -9.99 -17.90 6.03
CA LYS A 76 -10.56 -17.29 4.83
C LYS A 76 -11.92 -17.94 4.54
N ASN A 77 -13.00 -17.25 4.93
CA ASN A 77 -14.32 -17.48 4.34
C ASN A 77 -14.34 -16.78 2.97
N GLY A 78 -13.98 -17.52 1.92
CA GLY A 78 -14.00 -17.06 0.54
C GLY A 78 -15.37 -17.25 -0.10
N ILE A 79 -15.94 -16.16 -0.60
CA ILE A 79 -17.11 -16.17 -1.49
C ILE A 79 -16.65 -16.78 -2.82
N ASN A 80 -17.27 -17.88 -3.21
CA ASN A 80 -16.98 -18.61 -4.44
C ASN A 80 -17.55 -17.81 -5.63
N ILE A 81 -16.69 -17.10 -6.37
CA ILE A 81 -17.07 -16.43 -7.61
C ILE A 81 -16.43 -17.26 -8.73
N GLU A 82 -17.20 -18.18 -9.30
CA GLU A 82 -16.76 -18.93 -10.48
C GLU A 82 -16.61 -17.97 -11.67
N PRO A 83 -15.47 -17.97 -12.38
CA PRO A 83 -15.35 -17.22 -13.64
C PRO A 83 -16.24 -17.85 -14.73
N PRO A 84 -16.80 -17.06 -15.66
CA PRO A 84 -17.68 -17.58 -16.70
C PRO A 84 -16.94 -18.58 -17.61
N SER A 85 -17.52 -19.77 -17.74
CA SER A 85 -17.04 -20.85 -18.60
C SER A 85 -16.98 -20.38 -20.05
N ARG A 86 -15.76 -20.16 -20.55
CA ARG A 86 -15.51 -19.85 -21.95
C ARG A 86 -15.60 -21.16 -22.73
N THR A 87 -16.76 -21.45 -23.31
CA THR A 87 -16.98 -22.59 -24.19
C THR A 87 -16.21 -22.36 -25.49
N VAL A 88 -14.95 -22.76 -25.53
CA VAL A 88 -14.16 -22.82 -26.77
C VAL A 88 -14.50 -24.15 -27.43
N LEU A 89 -15.16 -24.10 -28.58
CA LEU A 89 -15.37 -25.26 -29.45
C LEU A 89 -14.02 -25.64 -30.07
N GLU A 90 -13.31 -26.59 -29.48
CA GLU A 90 -12.06 -27.11 -30.07
C GLU A 90 -12.38 -28.09 -31.22
N PRO A 91 -11.72 -27.94 -32.40
CA PRO A 91 -11.82 -28.93 -33.45
C PRO A 91 -11.16 -30.24 -32.98
N LYS A 92 -11.87 -31.36 -33.09
CA LYS A 92 -11.36 -32.71 -32.76
C LYS A 92 -10.26 -33.14 -33.74
N THR A 93 -9.08 -32.57 -33.62
CA THR A 93 -7.85 -33.20 -34.10
C THR A 93 -7.60 -34.43 -33.23
N HIS A 94 -7.21 -35.56 -33.82
CA HIS A 94 -6.84 -36.75 -33.06
C HIS A 94 -5.52 -36.46 -32.34
N ASN A 95 -5.61 -35.86 -31.15
CA ASN A 95 -4.46 -35.48 -30.35
C ASN A 95 -3.83 -36.79 -29.82
N ILE A 96 -2.69 -37.17 -30.38
CA ILE A 96 -1.89 -38.28 -29.86
C ILE A 96 -1.25 -37.77 -28.56
N GLU A 97 -1.78 -38.19 -27.41
CA GLU A 97 -1.22 -37.85 -26.09
C GLU A 97 0.24 -38.33 -25.98
N THR A 98 1.13 -37.45 -25.51
CA THR A 98 2.55 -37.79 -25.34
C THR A 98 2.72 -38.60 -24.06
N VAL A 99 2.90 -39.92 -24.20
CA VAL A 99 3.14 -40.82 -23.07
C VAL A 99 4.63 -40.88 -22.73
N PHE A 100 5.01 -40.29 -21.60
CA PHE A 100 6.37 -40.41 -21.07
C PHE A 100 6.55 -41.74 -20.34
N ARG A 101 7.71 -42.39 -20.52
CA ARG A 101 8.05 -43.68 -19.89
C ARG A 101 9.40 -43.60 -19.18
N ASN A 102 9.57 -44.37 -18.11
CA ASN A 102 10.88 -44.53 -17.46
C ASN A 102 11.77 -45.52 -18.23
N ALA A 103 13.04 -45.67 -17.82
CA ALA A 103 13.98 -46.62 -18.41
C ALA A 103 13.49 -48.10 -18.33
N GLN A 104 12.52 -48.39 -17.47
CA GLN A 104 11.89 -49.70 -17.29
C GLN A 104 10.57 -49.86 -18.08
N GLY A 105 10.14 -48.82 -18.84
CA GLY A 105 8.94 -48.84 -19.68
C GLY A 105 7.62 -48.47 -18.98
N HIS A 106 7.62 -48.20 -17.67
CA HIS A 106 6.44 -47.73 -16.93
C HIS A 106 6.08 -46.30 -17.32
N LYS A 107 4.78 -46.02 -17.48
CA LYS A 107 4.26 -44.67 -17.79
C LYS A 107 4.57 -43.73 -16.62
N ILE A 108 5.09 -42.55 -16.92
CA ILE A 108 5.35 -41.49 -15.93
C ILE A 108 4.26 -40.43 -16.10
N ASP A 109 3.56 -40.12 -15.03
CA ASP A 109 2.62 -39.02 -14.98
C ASP A 109 3.41 -37.69 -14.87
N VAL A 110 3.93 -37.24 -16.02
CA VAL A 110 4.68 -35.97 -16.11
C VAL A 110 3.76 -34.78 -15.81
N GLU A 111 2.50 -34.85 -16.23
CA GLU A 111 1.51 -33.81 -16.00
C GLU A 111 1.34 -33.49 -14.51
N ALA A 112 1.15 -34.50 -13.67
CA ALA A 112 1.03 -34.32 -12.21
C ALA A 112 2.28 -33.62 -11.63
N LYS A 113 3.48 -34.05 -12.02
CA LYS A 113 4.74 -33.41 -11.56
C LYS A 113 4.89 -31.97 -12.06
N THR A 114 4.47 -31.67 -13.29
CA THR A 114 4.47 -30.31 -13.83
C THR A 114 3.45 -29.43 -13.12
N LEU A 115 2.26 -29.95 -12.82
CA LEU A 115 1.21 -29.22 -12.09
C LEU A 115 1.61 -28.89 -10.65
N ASP A 116 2.22 -29.85 -9.94
CA ASP A 116 2.76 -29.63 -8.58
C ASP A 116 3.91 -28.61 -8.58
N SER A 117 4.82 -28.74 -9.55
CA SER A 117 5.95 -27.80 -9.70
C SER A 117 5.47 -26.39 -10.04
N ASP A 118 4.49 -26.28 -10.93
CA ASP A 118 3.95 -24.99 -11.35
C ASP A 118 3.07 -24.37 -10.27
N SER A 119 2.27 -25.14 -9.53
CA SER A 119 1.50 -24.65 -8.39
C SER A 119 2.41 -24.13 -7.27
N GLY A 120 3.51 -24.82 -6.97
CA GLY A 120 4.53 -24.36 -6.04
C GLY A 120 5.13 -23.00 -6.46
N LYS A 121 5.55 -22.87 -7.72
CA LYS A 121 6.07 -21.61 -8.27
C LYS A 121 5.03 -20.48 -8.22
N ARG A 122 3.78 -20.77 -8.58
CA ARG A 122 2.67 -19.81 -8.52
C ARG A 122 2.46 -19.32 -7.08
N ASN A 123 2.38 -20.23 -6.11
CA ASN A 123 2.22 -19.88 -4.69
C ASN A 123 3.38 -19.02 -4.17
N SER A 124 4.62 -19.39 -4.51
CA SER A 124 5.81 -18.60 -4.13
C SER A 124 5.80 -17.20 -4.78
N GLN A 125 5.37 -17.11 -6.04
CA GLN A 125 5.26 -15.84 -6.75
C GLN A 125 4.15 -14.96 -6.14
N GLU A 126 2.99 -15.54 -5.82
CA GLU A 126 1.88 -14.84 -5.17
C GLU A 126 2.27 -14.31 -3.79
N GLU A 127 2.96 -15.12 -2.97
CA GLU A 127 3.42 -14.69 -1.66
C GLU A 127 4.46 -13.57 -1.77
N ARG A 128 5.39 -13.68 -2.73
CA ARG A 128 6.34 -12.60 -3.03
C ARG A 128 5.64 -11.30 -3.40
N ILE A 129 4.63 -11.36 -4.29
CA ILE A 129 3.86 -10.18 -4.69
C ILE A 129 3.08 -9.62 -3.50
N ARG A 130 2.54 -10.47 -2.63
CA ARG A 130 1.83 -10.05 -1.41
C ARG A 130 2.76 -9.27 -0.48
N ILE A 131 3.94 -9.82 -0.17
CA ILE A 131 4.91 -9.19 0.73
C ILE A 131 5.40 -7.87 0.14
N LEU A 132 5.73 -7.82 -1.15
CA LEU A 132 6.18 -6.59 -1.81
C LEU A 132 5.16 -5.46 -1.77
N ASN A 133 3.87 -5.78 -1.81
CA ASN A 133 2.78 -4.80 -1.76
C ASN A 133 2.34 -4.45 -0.33
N MET A 134 2.81 -5.18 0.68
CA MET A 134 2.45 -4.91 2.08
C MET A 134 3.25 -3.73 2.64
N GLY A 135 2.65 -2.96 3.54
CA GLY A 135 3.32 -1.81 4.16
C GLY A 135 4.46 -2.26 5.08
N GLU A 136 5.62 -1.60 4.99
CA GLU A 136 6.79 -1.98 5.79
C GLU A 136 6.58 -1.84 7.30
N ILE A 137 5.81 -0.84 7.76
CA ILE A 137 5.46 -0.67 9.19
C ILE A 137 4.66 -1.88 9.68
N GLN A 138 3.72 -2.37 8.87
CA GLN A 138 2.88 -3.53 9.17
C GLN A 138 3.70 -4.83 9.15
N LEU A 139 4.58 -4.97 8.16
CA LEU A 139 5.55 -6.09 8.06
C LEU A 139 6.46 -6.15 9.28
N ALA A 140 6.93 -5.01 9.77
CA ALA A 140 7.81 -4.91 10.93
C ALA A 140 7.06 -5.01 12.27
N GLY A 141 5.73 -5.04 12.27
CA GLY A 141 4.91 -5.05 13.50
C GLY A 141 5.10 -3.80 14.37
N LEU A 142 5.51 -2.68 13.77
CA LEU A 142 5.77 -1.41 14.48
C LEU A 142 4.51 -0.57 14.69
N ASP A 143 3.33 -1.15 14.46
CA ASP A 143 2.05 -0.48 14.62
C ASP A 143 1.86 -0.02 16.08
N GLY A 144 1.68 1.29 16.29
CA GLY A 144 1.38 1.88 17.60
C GLY A 144 2.57 2.08 18.55
N VAL A 145 3.76 1.51 18.26
CA VAL A 145 4.93 1.54 19.17
C VAL A 145 5.43 2.96 19.45
N SER A 146 5.31 3.87 18.48
CA SER A 146 5.85 5.24 18.60
C SER A 146 5.08 6.14 19.59
N THR A 147 3.81 5.87 19.86
CA THR A 147 2.91 6.87 20.45
C THR A 147 2.81 6.79 21.97
N ILE A 148 3.13 5.65 22.57
CA ILE A 148 2.92 5.41 24.01
C ILE A 148 4.15 5.76 24.83
N SER A 149 5.34 5.28 24.42
CA SER A 149 6.57 5.48 25.20
C SER A 149 7.01 6.94 25.26
N SER A 150 6.76 7.73 24.21
CA SER A 150 7.27 9.10 24.07
C SER A 150 6.52 10.13 24.90
N LYS A 151 5.22 9.90 25.20
CA LYS A 151 4.39 10.86 25.94
C LYS A 151 4.80 10.99 27.39
N TYR A 152 4.89 9.86 28.11
CA TYR A 152 5.30 9.85 29.52
C TYR A 152 6.71 10.40 29.74
N THR A 153 7.63 10.11 28.82
CA THR A 153 9.00 10.62 28.91
C THR A 153 9.10 12.12 28.68
N ALA A 154 8.21 12.71 27.88
CA ALA A 154 8.24 14.14 27.56
C ALA A 154 7.70 14.98 28.73
N GLU A 155 6.60 14.57 29.36
CA GLU A 155 6.00 15.29 30.49
C GLU A 155 6.94 15.41 31.70
N ILE A 156 7.72 14.36 31.97
CA ILE A 156 8.73 14.35 33.04
C ILE A 156 9.86 15.34 32.71
N ARG A 157 10.22 15.48 31.43
CA ARG A 157 11.34 16.30 30.98
C ARG A 157 11.06 17.80 31.14
N ASP A 158 9.84 18.25 30.86
CA ASP A 158 9.54 19.69 30.82
C ASP A 158 9.67 20.36 32.20
N ASN A 159 9.47 19.63 33.29
CA ASN A 159 9.55 20.14 34.67
C ASN A 159 10.82 19.73 35.42
N ASP A 160 11.77 19.07 34.74
CA ASP A 160 12.99 18.59 35.37
C ASP A 160 14.13 19.62 35.22
N PRO A 161 14.62 20.23 36.32
CA PRO A 161 15.74 21.17 36.26
C PRO A 161 17.04 20.52 35.76
N ALA A 162 17.19 19.19 35.87
CA ALA A 162 18.35 18.48 35.33
C ALA A 162 18.47 18.66 33.81
N THR A 163 17.35 18.90 33.11
CA THR A 163 17.32 19.06 31.66
C THR A 163 18.03 20.31 31.16
N GLU A 164 18.27 21.31 32.03
CA GLU A 164 19.06 22.49 31.66
C GLU A 164 20.55 22.17 31.47
N PHE A 165 21.05 21.13 32.14
CA PHE A 165 22.43 20.68 32.02
C PHE A 165 22.67 19.77 30.81
N ASP A 166 21.62 19.39 30.08
CA ASP A 166 21.74 18.64 28.83
C ASP A 166 22.43 19.50 27.76
N HIS A 167 23.71 19.26 27.49
CA HIS A 167 24.46 19.96 26.42
C HIS A 167 23.88 19.74 25.00
N ASN A 168 23.03 18.72 24.85
CA ASN A 168 22.34 18.42 23.61
C ASN A 168 21.01 19.21 23.46
N LYS A 169 20.59 19.96 24.47
CA LYS A 169 19.40 20.80 24.44
C LYS A 169 19.58 21.88 23.37
N GLY A 170 18.68 21.92 22.39
CA GLY A 170 18.73 22.87 21.27
C GLY A 170 19.50 22.38 20.04
N VAL A 171 20.16 21.21 20.10
CA VAL A 171 20.62 20.55 18.87
C VAL A 171 19.38 20.14 18.09
N ASN A 172 19.22 20.67 16.86
CA ASN A 172 18.12 20.33 15.97
C ASN A 172 18.21 18.86 15.56
N HIS A 173 17.69 17.99 16.42
CA HIS A 173 17.57 16.57 16.14
C HIS A 173 16.64 16.42 14.94
N GLN A 174 17.19 15.86 13.86
CA GLN A 174 16.41 15.51 12.69
C GLN A 174 15.32 14.54 13.14
N LYS A 175 14.07 14.84 12.82
CA LYS A 175 12.95 13.94 13.10
C LYS A 175 13.17 12.67 12.29
N ILE A 176 13.15 11.51 12.95
CA ILE A 176 13.39 10.20 12.33
C ILE A 176 12.13 9.34 12.49
N SER A 177 11.75 8.66 11.41
CA SER A 177 10.64 7.69 11.37
C SER A 177 10.99 6.43 12.17
N PRO A 178 10.00 5.63 12.63
CA PRO A 178 10.27 4.33 13.24
C PRO A 178 11.17 3.40 12.41
N LEU A 179 11.20 3.57 11.08
CA LEU A 179 12.07 2.82 10.16
C LEU A 179 13.42 3.50 9.88
N GLY A 180 13.83 4.51 10.67
CA GLY A 180 15.11 5.19 10.49
C GLY A 180 15.14 6.22 9.35
N ARG A 181 14.02 6.49 8.68
CA ARG A 181 13.95 7.46 7.57
C ARG A 181 13.86 8.89 8.08
N LYS A 182 14.52 9.82 7.40
CA LYS A 182 14.45 11.27 7.70
C LYS A 182 13.05 11.81 7.45
N LEU A 183 12.50 12.52 8.42
CA LEU A 183 11.21 13.21 8.35
C LEU A 183 11.41 14.70 8.06
N TYR A 184 10.33 15.35 7.67
CA TYR A 184 10.30 16.79 7.46
C TYR A 184 10.62 17.56 8.75
N ALA A 185 11.52 18.54 8.66
CA ALA A 185 11.94 19.32 9.83
C ALA A 185 10.87 20.31 10.29
N GLY A 186 10.12 20.90 9.36
CA GLY A 186 9.15 21.96 9.64
C GLY A 186 7.83 21.46 10.27
N THR A 187 6.89 22.39 10.36
CA THR A 187 5.52 22.12 10.83
C THR A 187 4.71 21.49 9.71
N ALA A 188 4.04 20.38 10.01
CA ALA A 188 3.17 19.68 9.07
C ALA A 188 1.69 19.92 9.44
N THR A 189 0.81 19.77 8.45
CA THR A 189 -0.64 19.76 8.68
C THR A 189 -1.04 18.58 9.54
N GLU A 190 -2.05 18.75 10.39
CA GLU A 190 -2.62 17.67 11.17
C GLU A 190 -3.23 16.57 10.27
N ASN A 191 -3.11 15.32 10.73
CA ASN A 191 -3.57 14.12 10.03
C ASN A 191 -4.13 13.14 11.05
N ARG A 192 -5.23 12.46 10.72
CA ARG A 192 -5.89 11.45 11.55
C ARG A 192 -4.94 10.43 12.15
N PHE A 193 -3.92 10.04 11.40
CA PHE A 193 -2.99 8.98 11.80
C PHE A 193 -1.69 9.50 12.44
N GLY A 194 -1.53 10.82 12.60
CA GLY A 194 -0.30 11.40 13.14
C GLY A 194 0.96 11.15 12.31
N ILE A 195 0.82 10.76 11.03
CA ILE A 195 1.94 10.46 10.15
C ILE A 195 2.59 11.77 9.70
N LEU A 196 3.88 11.92 9.99
CA LEU A 196 4.68 13.06 9.56
C LEU A 196 5.13 12.91 8.10
N PRO A 197 5.21 14.02 7.35
CA PRO A 197 5.69 14.00 5.97
C PRO A 197 7.17 13.62 5.91
N GLY A 198 7.57 13.00 4.79
CA GLY A 198 8.97 12.70 4.51
C GLY A 198 9.79 13.97 4.32
N ASN A 199 11.11 13.86 4.51
CA ASN A 199 12.04 14.98 4.38
C ASN A 199 12.00 15.74 3.03
N LYS A 200 11.51 15.10 1.95
CA LYS A 200 11.41 15.67 0.60
C LYS A 200 10.12 16.47 0.37
N TRP A 201 9.25 16.60 1.36
CA TRP A 201 8.04 17.38 1.22
C TRP A 201 8.35 18.88 1.16
N ASP A 202 7.73 19.56 0.20
CA ASP A 202 7.91 20.99 -0.09
C ASP A 202 7.12 21.92 0.87
N GLY A 203 6.22 21.36 1.69
CA GLY A 203 5.41 22.13 2.65
C GLY A 203 4.13 22.74 2.09
N VAL A 204 3.92 22.73 0.76
CA VAL A 204 2.67 23.18 0.14
C VAL A 204 1.56 22.15 0.31
N ASP A 205 0.44 22.56 0.93
CA ASP A 205 -0.77 21.75 1.06
C ASP A 205 -1.48 21.58 -0.30
N ARG A 206 -1.64 20.33 -0.74
CA ARG A 206 -2.29 19.93 -1.99
C ARG A 206 -3.56 19.11 -1.75
N SER A 207 -4.16 19.24 -0.57
CA SER A 207 -5.34 18.48 -0.16
C SER A 207 -6.64 18.96 -0.82
N ASN A 208 -7.66 18.09 -0.83
CA ASN A 208 -9.04 18.44 -1.20
C ASN A 208 -9.85 19.01 -0.01
N GLY A 209 -9.20 19.21 1.15
CA GLY A 209 -9.83 19.63 2.40
C GLY A 209 -10.64 18.55 3.14
N TYR A 210 -10.59 17.28 2.73
CA TYR A 210 -11.28 16.17 3.42
C TYR A 210 -10.83 16.04 4.89
N GLU A 211 -9.52 16.10 5.14
CA GLU A 211 -8.96 15.90 6.48
C GLU A 211 -9.46 16.98 7.46
N LYS A 212 -9.46 18.24 7.04
CA LYS A 212 -10.03 19.36 7.80
C LYS A 212 -11.53 19.19 8.07
N LYS A 213 -12.30 18.72 7.07
CA LYS A 213 -13.73 18.44 7.24
C LYS A 213 -13.97 17.29 8.23
N TRP A 214 -13.11 16.28 8.19
CA TRP A 214 -13.17 15.16 9.13
C TRP A 214 -12.96 15.63 10.57
N PHE A 215 -11.93 16.45 10.83
CA PHE A 215 -11.69 17.01 12.16
C PHE A 215 -12.85 17.87 12.64
N LYS A 216 -13.40 18.73 11.77
CA LYS A 216 -14.60 19.51 12.08
C LYS A 216 -15.76 18.60 12.48
N ARG A 217 -16.01 17.53 11.72
CA ARG A 217 -17.10 16.58 12.00
C ARG A 217 -16.88 15.83 13.32
N GLN A 218 -15.65 15.44 13.62
CA GLN A 218 -15.33 14.81 14.91
C GLN A 218 -15.54 15.79 16.08
N GLY A 219 -15.15 17.06 15.91
CA GLY A 219 -15.44 18.11 16.89
C GLY A 219 -16.94 18.28 17.12
N GLU A 220 -17.73 18.41 16.05
CA GLU A 220 -19.19 18.51 16.11
C GLU A 220 -19.83 17.29 16.82
N LEU A 221 -19.34 16.07 16.55
CA LEU A 221 -19.82 14.86 17.21
C LEU A 221 -19.49 14.83 18.71
N ALA A 222 -18.27 15.22 19.08
CA ALA A 222 -17.86 15.31 20.48
C ALA A 222 -18.65 16.38 21.23
N GLU A 223 -18.85 17.55 20.62
CA GLU A 223 -19.65 18.63 21.16
C GLU A 223 -21.11 18.22 21.35
N SER A 224 -21.73 17.61 20.33
CA SER A 224 -23.11 17.12 20.39
C SER A 224 -23.31 16.13 21.54
N LYS A 225 -22.33 15.26 21.80
CA LYS A 225 -22.39 14.30 22.91
C LYS A 225 -22.35 14.98 24.28
N ILE A 226 -21.54 16.03 24.42
CA ILE A 226 -21.47 16.82 25.65
C ILE A 226 -22.78 17.58 25.85
N GLN A 227 -23.30 18.20 24.80
CA GLN A 227 -24.58 18.92 24.84
C GLN A 227 -25.75 17.98 25.17
N GLU A 228 -25.78 16.78 24.62
CA GLU A 228 -26.79 15.75 24.94
C GLU A 228 -26.73 15.39 26.43
N PHE A 229 -25.52 15.15 26.97
CA PHE A 229 -25.31 14.85 28.39
C PHE A 229 -25.73 16.01 29.31
N THR A 230 -25.39 17.26 28.97
CA THR A 230 -25.81 18.42 29.76
C THR A 230 -27.32 18.63 29.70
N ASN A 231 -27.93 18.43 28.53
CA ASN A 231 -29.37 18.61 28.36
C ASN A 231 -30.19 17.50 29.03
N SER A 232 -29.63 16.29 29.18
CA SER A 232 -30.31 15.18 29.86
C SER A 232 -30.34 15.31 31.37
N GLU A 233 -29.44 16.10 31.97
CA GLU A 233 -29.37 16.30 33.42
C GLU A 233 -30.38 17.36 33.92
N ASP A 234 -30.87 18.21 33.02
CA ASP A 234 -31.80 19.31 33.35
C ASP A 234 -33.30 18.89 33.35
N TYR A 235 -33.62 17.61 33.11
CA TYR A 235 -34.99 17.05 33.09
C TYR A 235 -35.16 15.84 34.02
#